data_AF-A0A078IWV2-F1
#
_entry.id   AF-A0A078IWV2-F1
#
_cell.length_a   1.000
_cell.length_b   1.000
_cell.length_c   1.000
_cell.angle_alpha   90.00
_cell.angle_beta   90.00
_cell.angle_gamma   90.00
#
_symmetry.space_group_name_H-M   'P 1'
#
loop_
_entity.id
_entity.type
_entity.pdbx_description
1 polymer ?
#
loop_
_entity_poly.entity_id
_entity_poly.type
_entity_poly.pdbx_seq_one_letter_code
_entity_poly.pdbx_strand_id
1 'polypeptide(L)'
;MLCYKTNNMDIFPVITMHFQGGADLVLDKYNTYMMYGEVTCLMILCDPGTPILGNRAQNNFLVGYDPSSLLVSFKPTNCSALWS
;
A
#
# COMPACT_ATOMS: atom_id res chain seq x y z
N MET A 1 4.15 -15.95 5.60
CA MET A 1 4.56 -14.54 5.74
C MET A 1 6.07 -14.48 5.54
N LEU A 2 6.54 -13.63 4.63
CA LEU A 2 7.97 -13.48 4.31
C LEU A 2 8.58 -12.40 5.21
N CYS A 3 9.66 -12.72 5.92
CA CYS A 3 10.31 -11.81 6.87
C CYS A 3 11.83 -11.85 6.74
N TYR A 4 12.47 -10.74 7.10
CA TYR A 4 13.91 -10.52 7.03
C TYR A 4 14.41 -10.03 8.39
N LYS A 5 15.58 -10.51 8.81
CA LYS A 5 16.25 -10.05 10.04
C LYS A 5 16.96 -8.71 9.78
N THR A 6 16.18 -7.64 9.83
CA THR A 6 16.63 -6.25 9.66
C THR A 6 15.60 -5.29 10.24
N ASN A 7 16.07 -4.21 10.83
CA ASN A 7 15.28 -3.03 11.21
C ASN A 7 15.43 -1.86 10.22
N ASN A 8 16.23 -2.04 9.16
CA ASN A 8 16.42 -1.03 8.14
C ASN A 8 15.37 -1.21 7.03
N MET A 9 14.32 -0.39 7.05
CA MET A 9 13.27 -0.43 6.02
C MET A 9 13.72 0.15 4.68
N ASP A 10 14.78 0.95 4.62
CA ASP A 10 15.21 1.65 3.40
C ASP A 10 15.83 0.71 2.36
N ILE A 11 16.14 -0.52 2.74
CA ILE A 11 16.65 -1.55 1.81
C ILE A 11 15.54 -2.18 0.96
N PHE A 12 14.28 -1.98 1.33
CA PHE A 12 13.14 -2.59 0.64
C PHE A 12 12.67 -1.72 -0.53
N PRO A 13 12.25 -2.34 -1.64
CA PRO A 13 11.82 -1.60 -2.82
C PRO A 13 10.45 -0.96 -2.63
N VAL A 14 10.23 0.12 -3.38
CA VAL A 14 8.89 0.59 -3.73
C VAL A 14 8.23 -0.44 -4.66
N ILE A 15 6.93 -0.67 -4.48
CA ILE A 15 6.14 -1.58 -5.32
C ILE A 15 5.08 -0.77 -6.06
N THR A 16 5.07 -0.83 -7.39
CA THR A 16 4.04 -0.18 -8.20
C THR A 16 2.98 -1.21 -8.61
N MET A 17 1.71 -0.92 -8.35
CA MET A 17 0.57 -1.68 -8.85
C MET A 17 -0.03 -0.97 -10.06
N HIS A 18 -0.07 -1.66 -11.19
CA HIS A 18 -0.64 -1.14 -12.43
C HIS A 18 -2.12 -1.49 -12.53
N PHE A 19 -2.99 -0.50 -12.61
CA PHE A 19 -4.43 -0.68 -12.72
C PHE A 19 -4.94 -0.46 -14.14
N GLN A 20 -6.00 -1.18 -14.49
CA GLN A 20 -6.79 -0.90 -15.69
C GLN A 20 -7.28 0.55 -15.65
N GLY A 21 -7.14 1.27 -16.77
CA GLY A 21 -7.37 2.73 -16.83
C GLY A 21 -6.08 3.56 -16.81
N GLY A 22 -4.91 2.92 -16.70
CA GLY A 22 -3.60 3.58 -16.84
C GLY A 22 -3.09 4.23 -15.56
N ALA A 23 -3.66 3.89 -14.40
CA ALA A 23 -3.20 4.39 -13.12
C ALA A 23 -2.08 3.52 -12.56
N ASP A 24 -0.98 4.17 -12.19
CA ASP A 24 0.14 3.56 -11.47
C ASP A 24 0.05 3.93 -9.99
N LEU A 25 -0.33 2.96 -9.15
CA LEU A 25 -0.36 3.13 -7.70
C LEU A 25 1.01 2.76 -7.12
N VAL A 26 1.79 3.79 -6.80
CA VAL A 26 3.13 3.64 -6.22
C VAL A 26 3.01 3.46 -4.71
N LEU A 27 3.27 2.25 -4.22
CA LEU A 27 3.22 1.90 -2.80
C LEU A 27 4.61 2.04 -2.17
N ASP A 28 4.74 2.92 -1.18
CA ASP A 28 5.98 3.08 -0.42
C ASP A 28 6.21 1.86 0.49
N LYS A 29 7.42 1.72 1.02
CA LYS A 29 7.84 0.62 1.92
C LYS A 29 6.94 0.50 3.15
N TYR A 30 6.36 1.59 3.64
CA TYR A 30 5.39 1.54 4.74
C TYR A 30 4.06 0.89 4.34
N ASN A 31 3.64 1.02 3.08
CA ASN A 31 2.42 0.41 2.57
C ASN A 31 2.54 -1.12 2.45
N THR A 32 3.75 -1.63 2.23
CA THR A 32 4.00 -3.05 1.86
C THR A 32 4.80 -3.84 2.89
N TYR A 33 5.47 -3.18 3.85
CA TYR A 33 6.25 -3.84 4.90
C TYR A 33 5.84 -3.36 6.30
N MET A 34 6.05 -4.20 7.31
CA MET A 34 5.87 -3.87 8.72
C MET A 34 7.07 -4.34 9.53
N MET A 35 7.57 -3.45 10.40
CA MET A 35 8.70 -3.71 11.30
C MET A 35 8.21 -4.16 12.68
N TYR A 36 8.85 -5.19 13.22
CA TYR A 36 8.64 -5.78 14.54
C TYR A 36 9.99 -5.94 15.23
N GLY A 37 10.48 -4.87 15.87
CA GLY A 37 11.81 -4.84 16.47
C GLY A 37 12.91 -4.99 15.41
N GLU A 38 13.68 -6.09 15.48
CA GLU A 38 14.78 -6.40 14.54
C GLU A 38 14.34 -7.20 13.30
N VAL A 39 13.04 -7.40 13.12
CA VAL A 39 12.48 -8.17 12.00
C VAL A 39 11.54 -7.27 11.19
N THR A 40 11.66 -7.30 9.87
CA THR A 40 10.73 -6.64 8.95
C THR A 40 10.06 -7.68 8.06
N CYS A 41 8.74 -7.64 7.98
CA CYS A 41 7.94 -8.60 7.22
C CYS A 41 7.20 -7.93 6.05
N LEU A 42 7.10 -8.64 4.93
CA LEU A 42 6.25 -8.28 3.79
C LEU A 42 4.77 -8.50 4.17
N MET A 43 3.96 -7.47 3.95
CA MET A 43 2.53 -7.42 4.28
C MET A 43 1.62 -7.75 3.08
N ILE A 44 2.20 -8.30 2.01
CA ILE A 44 1.47 -8.91 0.91
C ILE A 44 1.44 -10.42 1.18
N LEU A 45 0.24 -10.94 1.40
CA LEU A 45 0.01 -12.34 1.76
C LEU A 45 -0.67 -13.06 0.60
N CYS A 46 -0.27 -14.32 0.38
CA CYS A 46 -0.98 -15.18 -0.54
C CYS A 46 -2.34 -15.57 0.07
N ASP A 47 -3.40 -15.38 -0.70
CA ASP A 47 -4.76 -15.78 -0.36
C ASP A 47 -5.36 -16.49 -1.59
N PRO A 48 -5.93 -17.71 -1.47
CA PRO A 48 -6.65 -18.35 -2.57
C PRO A 48 -7.97 -17.64 -2.94
N GLY A 49 -8.41 -16.68 -2.13
CA GLY A 49 -9.64 -15.93 -2.33
C GLY A 49 -9.54 -14.79 -3.36
N THR A 50 -10.41 -13.80 -3.16
CA THR A 50 -10.41 -12.59 -3.98
C THR A 50 -9.21 -11.72 -3.60
N PRO A 51 -8.41 -11.22 -4.57
CA PRO A 51 -7.33 -10.27 -4.27
C PRO A 51 -7.87 -9.01 -3.57
N ILE A 52 -7.26 -8.63 -2.45
CA ILE A 52 -7.70 -7.49 -1.63
C ILE A 52 -6.58 -6.45 -1.52
N LEU A 53 -6.88 -5.21 -1.89
CA LEU A 53 -6.04 -4.05 -1.54
C LEU A 53 -6.39 -3.58 -0.13
N GLY A 54 -5.71 -4.12 0.88
CA GLY A 54 -6.02 -3.91 2.30
C GLY A 54 -5.73 -2.50 2.82
N ASN A 55 -6.22 -2.21 4.04
CA ASN A 55 -6.08 -0.92 4.73
C ASN A 55 -4.64 -0.37 4.78
N ARG A 56 -3.63 -1.24 4.98
CA ARG A 56 -2.23 -0.81 5.03
C ARG A 56 -1.74 -0.27 3.68
N ALA A 57 -2.11 -0.95 2.60
CA ALA A 57 -1.77 -0.52 1.25
C ALA A 57 -2.43 0.82 0.89
N GLN A 58 -3.60 1.12 1.45
CA GLN A 58 -4.32 2.38 1.23
C GLN A 58 -3.87 3.54 2.14
N ASN A 59 -2.95 3.34 3.10
CA ASN A 59 -2.45 4.43 3.93
C ASN A 59 -1.81 5.54 3.09
N ASN A 60 -2.07 6.80 3.47
CA ASN A 60 -1.58 8.00 2.80
C ASN A 60 -2.05 8.16 1.34
N PHE A 61 -3.26 7.66 1.05
CA PHE A 61 -3.97 7.96 -0.18
C PHE A 61 -5.36 8.49 0.13
N LEU A 62 -5.77 9.55 -0.57
CA LEU A 62 -7.19 9.84 -0.74
C LEU A 62 -7.71 8.89 -1.81
N VAL A 63 -8.69 8.06 -1.43
CA VAL A 63 -9.33 7.10 -2.33
C VAL A 63 -10.70 7.64 -2.73
N GLY A 64 -10.84 7.96 -4.02
CA GLY A 64 -12.08 8.45 -4.59
C GLY A 64 -12.88 7.30 -5.19
N TYR A 65 -14.12 7.13 -4.75
CA TYR A 65 -15.08 6.18 -5.32
C TYR A 65 -16.12 6.95 -6.13
N ASP A 66 -16.08 6.81 -7.46
CA ASP A 66 -17.04 7.44 -8.37
C ASP A 66 -18.01 6.38 -8.92
N PRO A 67 -19.22 6.25 -8.34
CA PRO A 67 -20.22 5.31 -8.83
C PRO A 67 -20.87 5.75 -10.14
N SER A 68 -20.77 7.03 -10.54
CA SER A 68 -21.32 7.52 -11.80
C SER A 68 -20.45 7.11 -12.99
N SER A 69 -19.13 7.21 -12.85
CA SER A 69 -18.18 6.77 -13.89
C SER A 69 -17.68 5.34 -13.71
N LEU A 70 -18.04 4.68 -12.61
CA LEU A 70 -17.56 3.34 -12.20
C LEU A 70 -16.03 3.28 -12.08
N LEU A 71 -15.42 4.33 -11.50
CA LEU A 71 -13.97 4.41 -11.32
C LEU A 71 -13.60 4.51 -9.84
N VAL A 72 -12.43 3.94 -9.53
CA VAL A 72 -11.70 4.19 -8.29
C VAL A 72 -10.45 4.99 -8.64
N SER A 73 -10.19 6.04 -7.89
CA SER A 73 -9.03 6.93 -8.08
C SER A 73 -8.20 7.01 -6.81
N PHE A 74 -6.88 7.18 -6.99
CA PHE A 74 -5.92 7.26 -5.89
C PHE A 74 -5.14 8.56 -6.00
N LYS A 75 -5.04 9.31 -4.89
CA LYS A 75 -4.20 10.52 -4.81
C LYS A 75 -3.27 10.42 -3.60
N PRO A 76 -1.93 10.38 -3.80
CA PRO A 76 -0.97 10.43 -2.70
C PRO A 76 -1.24 11.64 -1.81
N THR A 77 -1.38 11.42 -0.51
CA THR A 77 -1.79 12.46 0.45
C THR A 77 -1.22 12.18 1.82
N ASN A 78 -0.69 13.21 2.50
CA ASN A 78 -0.41 13.11 3.93
C ASN A 78 -1.73 13.18 4.71
N CYS A 79 -2.33 12.04 5.02
CA CYS A 79 -3.65 11.99 5.63
C CYS A 79 -3.70 12.61 7.04
N SER A 80 -2.59 12.63 7.77
CA SER A 80 -2.55 13.27 9.10
C SER A 80 -2.59 14.80 9.04
N ALA A 81 -2.18 15.40 7.92
CA ALA A 81 -2.21 16.84 7.71
C ALA A 81 -3.58 17.36 7.21
N LEU A 82 -4.57 16.49 7.00
CA LEU A 82 -5.92 16.90 6.57
C LEU A 82 -6.81 17.33 7.73
N TRP A 83 -6.46 16.94 8.95
CA TRP A 83 -7.26 17.15 10.16
C TRP A 83 -6.57 18.06 11.19
N SER A 84 -5.50 18.74 10.76
CA SER A 84 -4.71 19.68 11.54
C SER A 84 -5.19 21.12 11.38
#